data_AF-S9U9E1-F1
#
_entry.id   AF-S9U9E1-F1
#
_cell.length_a   1.000
_cell.length_b   1.000
_cell.length_c   1.000
_cell.angle_alpha   90.00
_cell.angle_beta   90.00
_cell.angle_gamma   90.00
#
_symmetry.space_group_name_H-M   'P 1'
#
loop_
_entity.id
_entity.type
_entity.pdbx_description
1 polymer ?
#
loop_
_entity_poly.entity_id
_entity_poly.type
_entity_poly.pdbx_seq_one_letter_code
_entity_poly.pdbx_strand_id
1 'polypeptide(L)'
;MLRWLPCTARITASGVFPRGLCSTVVCRQKQKQTTSGYMANAGKVGGEEKWAQAAMEYIYEKNHVNDGRKRQRDVRQERQLAEAYDRYTAVNEATFSERIARLTARQSEVLSVLQAMCPPSESGTTLLEECLLLQTEQLPHNIRRPSLSPPVPGYEPGFGLDVPQLRSQQQEYPAVRRPTDKVQYQTDHAHADNADPTAPIKSFPYLDMYDVENLTSEMAAELEEIHGTLRSTAPVSGVEGEGWEVYMALQKKSLARQALILELYYDNDGFTQKYNEDAEFRQAELARRGLLPLEVDNEREEGTHFAQVPAYEPFREL
;
A
#
# COMPACT_ATOMS: atom_id res chain seq x y z
N MET A 1 1.53 47.21 58.44
CA MET A 1 0.66 47.84 59.44
C MET A 1 -0.76 47.35 59.23
N LEU A 2 -1.45 47.03 60.34
CA LEU A 2 -2.86 46.62 60.49
C LEU A 2 -3.25 45.18 60.07
N ARG A 3 -3.42 44.36 61.12
CA ARG A 3 -4.20 43.12 61.17
C ARG A 3 -5.70 43.44 61.10
N TRP A 4 -6.50 42.57 60.48
CA TRP A 4 -7.84 42.24 60.96
C TRP A 4 -8.08 40.73 60.87
N LEU A 5 -8.70 40.22 61.93
CA LEU A 5 -9.00 38.84 62.30
C LEU A 5 -10.40 38.41 61.74
N PRO A 6 -10.81 37.15 61.90
CA PRO A 6 -11.88 36.49 61.14
C PRO A 6 -13.28 36.74 61.73
N CYS A 7 -14.33 36.37 60.98
CA CYS A 7 -15.67 36.21 61.55
C CYS A 7 -16.39 34.98 60.97
N THR A 8 -16.82 34.14 61.89
CA THR A 8 -17.65 32.94 61.78
C THR A 8 -19.13 33.26 61.93
N ALA A 9 -20.02 32.53 61.22
CA ALA A 9 -21.30 31.94 61.69
C ALA A 9 -22.12 31.47 60.45
N ARG A 10 -22.42 30.19 60.20
CA ARG A 10 -23.29 29.17 60.86
C ARG A 10 -24.82 29.37 60.70
N ILE A 11 -25.43 28.34 60.07
CA ILE A 11 -26.70 27.64 60.44
C ILE A 11 -28.00 28.35 59.95
N THR A 12 -29.05 27.73 59.35
CA THR A 12 -29.66 26.38 59.45
C THR A 12 -30.58 26.06 58.25
N ALA A 13 -30.72 24.75 57.97
CA ALA A 13 -31.95 23.97 57.67
C ALA A 13 -32.88 24.37 56.50
N SER A 14 -33.33 23.47 55.63
CA SER A 14 -33.91 22.13 55.93
C SER A 14 -34.20 21.34 54.64
N GLY A 15 -34.03 19.99 54.73
CA GLY A 15 -34.71 18.86 54.05
C GLY A 15 -35.07 18.96 52.55
N VAL A 16 -34.96 17.92 51.73
CA VAL A 16 -35.37 16.52 51.93
C VAL A 16 -34.80 15.70 50.76
N PHE A 17 -34.22 14.53 51.06
CA PHE A 17 -33.92 13.48 50.07
C PHE A 17 -35.23 12.85 49.57
N PRO A 18 -35.25 12.36 48.32
CA PRO A 18 -35.51 10.94 48.18
C PRO A 18 -34.41 10.22 47.41
N ARG A 19 -34.09 9.04 47.96
CA ARG A 19 -33.33 7.96 47.32
C ARG A 19 -34.13 7.42 46.14
N GLY A 20 -33.46 7.15 45.02
CA GLY A 20 -34.05 6.45 43.88
C GLY A 20 -33.04 6.17 42.77
N LEU A 21 -32.27 5.08 42.95
CA LEU A 21 -31.82 4.10 41.93
C LEU A 21 -31.42 4.67 40.54
N CYS A 22 -30.13 4.85 40.26
CA CYS A 22 -29.18 3.82 39.79
C CYS A 22 -29.57 3.16 38.45
N SER A 23 -29.14 3.78 37.34
CA SER A 23 -28.66 3.04 36.15
C SER A 23 -27.76 3.96 35.30
N THR A 24 -26.72 4.53 35.91
CA THR A 24 -25.55 4.92 35.13
C THR A 24 -24.87 3.64 34.67
N VAL A 25 -25.20 3.19 33.45
CA VAL A 25 -24.35 2.26 32.71
C VAL A 25 -23.13 3.07 32.29
N VAL A 26 -22.28 3.36 33.28
CA VAL A 26 -20.86 3.56 33.04
C VAL A 26 -20.42 2.23 32.48
N CYS A 27 -20.35 2.14 31.15
CA CYS A 27 -19.45 1.22 30.49
C CYS A 27 -18.04 1.62 30.94
N ARG A 28 -17.69 1.23 32.17
CA ARG A 28 -16.36 0.73 32.47
C ARG A 28 -16.23 -0.42 31.47
N GLN A 29 -15.73 -0.10 30.28
CA GLN A 29 -14.80 -0.99 29.64
C GLN A 29 -13.82 -1.33 30.75
N LYS A 30 -14.09 -2.46 31.42
CA LYS A 30 -13.05 -3.28 31.98
C LYS A 30 -12.03 -3.25 30.85
N GLN A 31 -10.91 -2.56 31.06
CA GLN A 31 -9.65 -3.05 30.55
C GLN A 31 -9.77 -4.55 30.76
N LYS A 32 -10.02 -5.29 29.69
CA LYS A 32 -9.73 -6.70 29.68
C LYS A 32 -8.24 -6.66 29.95
N GLN A 33 -7.87 -6.72 31.22
CA GLN A 33 -6.56 -7.16 31.64
C GLN A 33 -6.42 -8.43 30.84
N THR A 34 -5.63 -8.34 29.78
CA THR A 34 -5.28 -9.48 28.97
C THR A 34 -4.85 -10.52 29.99
N THR A 35 -5.42 -11.71 29.90
CA THR A 35 -5.15 -12.82 30.81
C THR A 35 -3.64 -13.16 30.88
N SER A 36 -2.81 -12.59 29.99
CA SER A 36 -1.35 -12.62 30.06
C SER A 36 -0.76 -11.80 31.22
N GLY A 37 -1.40 -10.71 31.66
CA GLY A 37 -0.91 -9.89 32.78
C GLY A 37 -0.94 -10.61 34.13
N TYR A 38 -1.86 -11.57 34.30
CA TYR A 38 -1.96 -12.38 35.53
C TYR A 38 -1.07 -13.65 35.49
N MET A 39 -0.72 -14.15 34.29
CA MET A 39 0.17 -15.30 34.13
C MET A 39 1.66 -14.91 34.27
N ALA A 40 2.03 -13.66 33.96
CA ALA A 40 3.42 -13.19 34.08
C ALA A 40 3.94 -13.05 35.53
N ASN A 41 3.05 -13.01 36.52
CA ASN A 41 3.43 -12.87 37.94
C ASN A 41 3.43 -14.20 38.72
N ALA A 42 3.00 -15.30 38.10
CA ALA A 42 2.91 -16.60 38.76
C ALA A 42 4.00 -17.56 38.24
N GLY A 43 5.25 -17.27 38.59
CA GLY A 43 6.34 -18.26 38.60
C GLY A 43 7.22 -18.33 37.34
N LYS A 44 8.52 -18.05 37.53
CA LYS A 44 9.64 -18.48 36.65
C LYS A 44 9.48 -18.24 35.14
N VAL A 45 9.06 -17.05 34.75
CA VAL A 45 9.17 -16.58 33.36
C VAL A 45 10.54 -15.90 33.21
N GLY A 46 11.41 -16.40 32.33
CA GLY A 46 12.78 -15.90 32.13
C GLY A 46 12.81 -14.42 31.72
N GLY A 47 13.95 -13.75 31.86
CA GLY A 47 14.09 -12.33 31.48
C GLY A 47 13.70 -12.06 30.01
N GLU A 48 13.97 -13.03 29.13
CA GLU A 48 13.68 -12.96 27.70
C GLU A 48 12.17 -13.08 27.38
N GLU A 49 11.45 -13.95 28.07
CA GLU A 49 10.00 -14.13 27.86
C GLU A 49 9.22 -12.87 28.27
N LYS A 50 9.68 -12.15 29.30
CA LYS A 50 9.11 -10.83 29.66
C LYS A 50 9.36 -9.78 28.57
N TRP A 51 10.54 -9.82 27.96
CA TRP A 51 10.87 -8.93 26.84
C TRP A 51 10.04 -9.26 25.61
N ALA A 52 9.90 -10.55 25.28
CA ALA A 52 9.03 -11.01 24.20
C ALA A 52 7.57 -10.59 24.43
N GLN A 53 7.05 -10.73 25.65
CA GLN A 53 5.71 -10.25 25.98
C GLN A 53 5.56 -8.73 25.79
N ALA A 54 6.57 -7.95 26.20
CA ALA A 54 6.56 -6.51 25.97
C ALA A 54 6.62 -6.16 24.47
N ALA A 55 7.37 -6.93 23.68
CA ALA A 55 7.41 -6.78 22.23
C ALA A 55 6.04 -7.10 21.59
N MET A 56 5.35 -8.15 22.05
CA MET A 56 4.00 -8.47 21.57
C MET A 56 2.99 -7.35 21.88
N GLU A 57 3.06 -6.74 23.06
CA GLU A 57 2.23 -5.58 23.41
C GLU A 57 2.56 -4.35 22.56
N TYR A 58 3.81 -4.22 22.09
CA TYR A 58 4.22 -3.15 21.17
C TYR A 58 3.73 -3.38 19.73
N ILE A 59 3.74 -4.63 19.27
CA ILE A 59 3.24 -5.02 17.93
C ILE A 59 1.71 -4.81 17.84
N TYR A 60 0.98 -5.00 18.94
CA TYR A 60 -0.48 -4.92 18.94
C TYR A 60 -0.98 -3.48 18.81
N GLU A 61 -1.58 -3.17 17.66
CA GLU A 61 -2.26 -1.89 17.42
C GLU A 61 -3.64 -1.83 18.09
N LYS A 62 -3.91 -0.74 18.82
CA LYS A 62 -5.15 -0.53 19.58
C LYS A 62 -6.03 0.49 18.88
N ASN A 63 -7.23 0.06 18.49
CA ASN A 63 -8.29 0.97 18.06
C ASN A 63 -8.77 1.80 19.26
N HIS A 64 -8.44 3.09 19.24
CA HIS A 64 -8.74 4.02 20.33
C HIS A 64 -9.90 4.95 19.97
N VAL A 65 -10.54 5.50 21.00
CA VAL A 65 -11.61 6.48 20.82
C VAL A 65 -11.04 7.85 20.49
N ASN A 66 -11.87 8.70 19.90
CA ASN A 66 -11.57 10.11 19.70
C ASN A 66 -11.13 10.78 21.02
N ASP A 67 -10.16 11.69 20.96
CA ASP A 67 -9.64 12.39 22.13
C ASP A 67 -10.74 13.27 22.79
N GLY A 68 -11.02 13.04 24.07
CA GLY A 68 -11.99 13.81 24.86
C GLY A 68 -11.62 15.28 25.07
N ARG A 69 -10.39 15.69 24.71
CA ARG A 69 -9.97 17.09 24.69
C ARG A 69 -10.39 17.83 23.43
N LYS A 70 -10.75 17.14 22.35
CA LYS A 70 -11.21 17.78 21.10
C LYS A 70 -12.49 18.57 21.36
N ARG A 71 -12.59 19.72 20.69
CA ARG A 71 -13.76 20.61 20.71
C ARG A 71 -14.25 20.85 19.30
N GLN A 72 -15.52 21.18 19.19
CA GLN A 72 -16.17 21.36 17.89
C GLN A 72 -15.47 22.42 17.01
N ARG A 73 -14.96 23.50 17.61
CA ARG A 73 -14.26 24.56 16.86
C ARG A 73 -12.94 24.09 16.24
N ASP A 74 -12.16 23.29 16.99
CA ASP A 74 -10.83 22.86 16.57
C ASP A 74 -10.96 21.82 15.44
N VAL A 75 -11.93 20.91 15.56
CA VAL A 75 -12.27 19.93 14.50
C VAL A 75 -12.75 20.62 13.23
N ARG A 76 -13.59 21.67 13.34
CA ARG A 76 -14.02 22.45 12.16
C ARG A 76 -12.84 23.17 11.50
N GLN A 77 -11.93 23.73 12.29
CA GLN A 77 -10.74 24.40 11.77
C GLN A 77 -9.81 23.41 11.05
N GLU A 78 -9.64 22.20 11.58
CA GLU A 78 -8.87 21.13 10.93
C GLU A 78 -9.48 20.74 9.57
N ARG A 79 -10.82 20.62 9.47
CA ARG A 79 -11.51 20.36 8.19
C ARG A 79 -11.29 21.48 7.18
N GLN A 80 -11.46 22.73 7.60
CA GLN A 80 -11.22 23.89 6.73
C GLN A 80 -9.77 23.96 6.22
N LEU A 81 -8.81 23.57 7.08
CA LEU A 81 -7.40 23.52 6.69
C LEU A 81 -7.15 22.40 5.67
N ALA A 82 -7.75 21.23 5.84
CA ALA A 82 -7.67 20.13 4.88
C ALA A 82 -8.25 20.56 3.51
N GLU A 83 -9.44 21.15 3.48
CA GLU A 83 -10.05 21.67 2.24
C GLU A 83 -9.20 22.75 1.55
N ALA A 84 -8.53 23.60 2.33
CA ALA A 84 -7.61 24.60 1.79
C ALA A 84 -6.36 23.94 1.18
N TYR A 85 -5.85 22.88 1.82
CA TYR A 85 -4.72 22.12 1.31
C TYR A 85 -5.08 21.37 0.03
N ASP A 86 -6.24 20.72 -0.05
CA ASP A 86 -6.69 19.99 -1.24
C ASP A 86 -6.89 20.93 -2.43
N ARG A 87 -7.41 22.14 -2.20
CA ARG A 87 -7.49 23.18 -3.25
C ARG A 87 -6.12 23.61 -3.74
N TYR A 88 -5.13 23.64 -2.86
CA TYR A 88 -3.76 23.98 -3.21
C TYR A 88 -3.08 22.86 -4.02
N THR A 89 -3.22 21.60 -3.60
CA THR A 89 -2.61 20.44 -4.29
C THR A 89 -3.27 20.12 -5.62
N ALA A 90 -4.58 20.35 -5.75
CA ALA A 90 -5.33 20.06 -6.99
C ALA A 90 -4.72 20.70 -8.24
N VAL A 91 -4.18 21.93 -8.14
CA VAL A 91 -3.51 22.61 -9.27
C VAL A 91 -2.22 21.88 -9.67
N ASN A 92 -1.45 21.44 -8.68
CA ASN A 92 -0.21 20.71 -8.91
C ASN A 92 -0.49 19.33 -9.51
N GLU A 93 -1.47 18.59 -8.98
CA GLU A 93 -1.87 17.27 -9.46
C GLU A 93 -2.42 17.32 -10.88
N ALA A 94 -3.25 18.31 -11.22
CA ALA A 94 -3.75 18.50 -12.58
C ALA A 94 -2.60 18.80 -13.56
N THR A 95 -1.67 19.69 -13.19
CA THR A 95 -0.49 20.03 -14.00
C THR A 95 0.43 18.83 -14.20
N PHE A 96 0.64 18.04 -13.13
CA PHE A 96 1.45 16.83 -13.19
C PHE A 96 0.81 15.77 -14.09
N SER A 97 -0.48 15.51 -13.93
CA SER A 97 -1.24 14.56 -14.73
C SER A 97 -1.19 14.92 -16.21
N GLU A 98 -1.41 16.19 -16.54
CA GLU A 98 -1.30 16.66 -17.92
C GLU A 98 0.12 16.50 -18.48
N ARG A 99 1.15 16.81 -17.68
CA ARG A 99 2.55 16.65 -18.09
C ARG A 99 2.89 15.19 -18.41
N ILE A 100 2.46 14.25 -17.57
CA ILE A 100 2.67 12.81 -17.80
C ILE A 100 1.91 12.34 -19.05
N ALA A 101 0.67 12.79 -19.25
CA ALA A 101 -0.10 12.47 -20.44
C ALA A 101 0.60 12.96 -21.72
N ARG A 102 1.11 14.20 -21.73
CA ARG A 102 1.88 14.74 -22.86
C ARG A 102 3.18 13.98 -23.11
N LEU A 103 3.92 13.62 -22.05
CA LEU A 103 5.15 12.83 -22.18
C LEU A 103 4.86 11.46 -22.79
N THR A 104 3.83 10.78 -22.30
CA THR A 104 3.40 9.47 -22.81
C THR A 104 3.01 9.56 -24.28
N ALA A 105 2.24 10.59 -24.67
CA ALA A 105 1.86 10.81 -26.07
C ALA A 105 3.08 10.98 -26.99
N ARG A 106 4.11 11.71 -26.54
CA ARG A 106 5.37 11.87 -27.29
C ARG A 106 6.16 10.57 -27.40
N GLN A 107 6.21 9.77 -26.34
CA GLN A 107 6.86 8.46 -26.37
C GLN A 107 6.15 7.52 -27.36
N SER A 108 4.81 7.50 -27.37
CA SER A 108 4.02 6.71 -28.34
C SER A 108 4.24 7.18 -29.78
N GLU A 109 4.31 8.49 -30.03
CA GLU A 109 4.62 9.06 -31.34
C GLU A 109 5.99 8.57 -31.84
N VAL A 110 7.03 8.64 -31.00
CA VAL A 110 8.37 8.17 -31.34
C VAL A 110 8.38 6.68 -31.71
N LEU A 111 7.67 5.83 -30.95
CA LEU A 111 7.57 4.40 -31.27
C LEU A 111 6.87 4.16 -32.61
N SER A 112 5.81 4.92 -32.92
CA SER A 112 5.11 4.81 -34.22
C SER A 112 6.00 5.23 -35.40
N VAL A 113 6.85 6.24 -35.21
CA VAL A 113 7.82 6.69 -36.21
C VAL A 113 8.91 5.64 -36.42
N LEU A 114 9.42 5.03 -35.35
CA LEU A 114 10.39 3.93 -35.45
C LEU A 114 9.82 2.73 -36.21
N GLN A 115 8.55 2.38 -35.96
CA GLN A 115 7.84 1.32 -36.67
C GLN A 115 7.74 1.61 -38.18
N ALA A 116 7.51 2.87 -38.58
CA ALA A 116 7.45 3.25 -39.99
C ALA A 116 8.82 3.28 -40.68
N MET A 117 9.90 3.59 -39.96
CA MET A 117 11.25 3.73 -40.52
C MET A 117 12.05 2.42 -40.58
N CYS A 118 11.77 1.47 -39.69
CA CYS A 118 12.50 0.20 -39.60
C CYS A 118 11.58 -0.99 -39.95
N PRO A 119 11.36 -1.29 -41.24
CA PRO A 119 10.60 -2.48 -41.64
C PRO A 119 11.31 -3.76 -41.16
N PRO A 120 10.57 -4.86 -40.94
CA PRO A 120 11.13 -6.10 -40.42
C PRO A 120 12.27 -6.61 -41.31
N SER A 121 13.45 -6.76 -40.71
CA SER A 121 14.63 -7.32 -41.41
C SER A 121 14.54 -8.86 -41.45
N GLU A 122 15.15 -9.49 -42.47
CA GLU A 122 15.20 -10.95 -42.60
C GLU A 122 15.92 -11.65 -41.42
N SER A 123 16.63 -10.88 -40.58
CA SER A 123 17.41 -11.34 -39.42
C SER A 123 16.59 -11.56 -38.13
N GLY A 124 15.28 -11.32 -38.17
CA GLY A 124 14.35 -11.69 -37.08
C GLY A 124 14.33 -10.75 -35.87
N THR A 125 15.25 -9.79 -35.74
CA THR A 125 15.18 -8.71 -34.74
C THR A 125 15.11 -7.33 -35.39
N THR A 126 14.19 -6.51 -34.92
CA THR A 126 14.03 -5.11 -35.32
C THR A 126 14.52 -4.18 -34.22
N LEU A 127 15.05 -3.01 -34.59
CA LEU A 127 15.40 -1.95 -33.63
C LEU A 127 14.22 -1.60 -32.70
N LEU A 128 12.98 -1.72 -33.21
CA LEU A 128 11.77 -1.53 -32.44
C LEU A 128 11.66 -2.55 -31.29
N GLU A 129 11.88 -3.83 -31.56
CA GLU A 129 11.81 -4.90 -30.55
C GLU A 129 12.85 -4.71 -29.45
N GLU A 130 14.07 -4.30 -29.79
CA GLU A 130 15.11 -3.99 -28.79
C GLU A 130 14.73 -2.79 -27.92
N CYS A 131 14.12 -1.76 -28.51
CA CYS A 131 13.67 -0.56 -27.79
C CYS A 131 12.41 -0.78 -26.93
N LEU A 132 11.64 -1.84 -27.21
CA LEU A 132 10.47 -2.22 -26.40
C LEU A 132 10.87 -3.03 -25.15
N LEU A 133 12.08 -3.58 -25.11
CA LEU A 133 12.60 -4.25 -23.92
C LEU A 133 12.87 -3.23 -22.81
N LEU A 134 12.42 -3.55 -21.60
CA LEU A 134 12.67 -2.71 -20.43
C LEU A 134 14.17 -2.72 -20.09
N GLN A 135 14.79 -1.55 -19.98
CA GLN A 135 16.14 -1.44 -19.42
C GLN A 135 16.11 -1.85 -17.95
N THR A 136 16.79 -2.96 -17.63
CA THR A 136 16.77 -3.58 -16.29
C THR A 136 17.78 -2.99 -15.31
N GLU A 137 18.71 -2.17 -15.79
CA GLU A 137 19.70 -1.51 -14.95
C GLU A 137 19.06 -0.48 -14.04
N GLN A 138 19.31 -0.60 -12.73
CA GLN A 138 18.88 0.41 -11.76
C GLN A 138 19.73 1.67 -11.88
N LEU A 139 19.21 2.77 -11.33
CA LEU A 139 19.97 4.01 -11.19
C LEU A 139 21.28 3.77 -10.43
N PRO A 140 22.43 4.24 -10.94
CA PRO A 140 23.72 4.04 -10.29
C PRO A 140 23.79 4.75 -8.92
N HIS A 141 24.62 4.23 -8.02
CA HIS A 141 24.75 4.70 -6.63
C HIS A 141 25.18 6.18 -6.48
N ASN A 142 25.74 6.78 -7.54
CA ASN A 142 26.12 8.19 -7.54
C ASN A 142 24.94 9.14 -7.77
N ILE A 143 23.77 8.63 -8.18
CA ILE A 143 22.55 9.42 -8.24
C ILE A 143 22.05 9.66 -6.82
N ARG A 144 22.28 10.88 -6.35
CA ARG A 144 22.03 11.27 -4.96
C ARG A 144 20.59 11.68 -4.76
N ARG A 145 19.98 11.20 -3.66
CA ARG A 145 18.70 11.72 -3.17
C ARG A 145 18.80 13.23 -2.91
N PRO A 146 17.85 14.06 -3.39
CA PRO A 146 17.79 15.48 -3.04
C PRO A 146 17.84 15.65 -1.51
N SER A 147 18.83 16.41 -1.03
CA SER A 147 19.03 16.66 0.40
C SER A 147 18.48 18.04 0.76
N LEU A 148 17.99 18.19 1.99
CA LEU A 148 17.44 19.47 2.47
C LEU A 148 18.45 20.62 2.35
N SER A 149 19.73 20.34 2.60
CA SER A 149 20.83 21.29 2.47
C SER A 149 21.84 20.85 1.39
N PRO A 150 22.52 21.81 0.75
CA PRO A 150 23.62 21.50 -0.15
C PRO A 150 24.81 20.88 0.61
N PRO A 151 25.68 20.12 -0.07
CA PRO A 151 26.89 19.59 0.54
C PRO A 151 27.85 20.72 0.95
N VAL A 152 28.46 20.57 2.12
CA VAL A 152 29.50 21.48 2.62
C VAL A 152 30.84 21.14 1.98
N PRO A 153 31.66 22.13 1.54
CA PRO A 153 32.95 21.87 0.91
C PRO A 153 33.92 21.18 1.88
N GLY A 154 34.60 20.14 1.40
CA GLY A 154 35.62 19.43 2.18
C GLY A 154 35.08 18.59 3.35
N TYR A 155 33.78 18.31 3.38
CA TYR A 155 33.20 17.44 4.40
C TYR A 155 33.43 15.97 4.06
N GLU A 156 34.28 15.32 4.84
CA GLU A 156 34.34 13.86 4.96
C GLU A 156 33.53 13.43 6.21
N PRO A 157 33.01 12.19 6.28
CA PRO A 157 32.27 11.72 7.45
C PRO A 157 33.03 12.00 8.76
N GLY A 158 32.41 12.78 9.65
CA GLY A 158 33.03 13.14 10.93
C GLY A 158 34.30 14.01 10.84
N PHE A 159 34.59 14.66 9.69
CA PHE A 159 35.84 15.40 9.43
C PHE A 159 37.11 14.55 9.64
N GLY A 160 37.07 13.30 9.17
CA GLY A 160 38.19 12.35 9.28
C GLY A 160 38.22 11.56 10.59
N LEU A 161 37.21 11.73 11.45
CA LEU A 161 37.02 10.88 12.64
C LEU A 161 36.29 9.59 12.25
N ASP A 162 37.06 8.63 11.76
CA ASP A 162 36.52 7.35 11.31
C ASP A 162 36.14 6.43 12.47
N VAL A 163 34.89 5.92 12.42
CA VAL A 163 34.38 4.85 13.28
C VAL A 163 34.06 3.64 12.40
N PRO A 164 35.00 2.69 12.21
CA PRO A 164 34.84 1.56 11.28
C PRO A 164 33.62 0.67 11.53
N GLN A 165 33.09 0.66 12.75
CA GLN A 165 31.92 -0.12 13.13
C GLN A 165 30.64 0.39 12.43
N LEU A 166 30.52 1.71 12.20
CA LEU A 166 29.32 2.33 11.64
C LEU A 166 29.23 2.23 10.10
N ARG A 167 30.35 1.98 9.42
CA ARG A 167 30.37 1.75 7.96
C ARG A 167 30.08 0.30 7.57
N SER A 168 29.74 -0.57 8.53
CA SER A 168 29.38 -1.95 8.25
C SER A 168 28.07 -2.01 7.45
N GLN A 169 28.07 -2.79 6.37
CA GLN A 169 26.85 -3.02 5.59
C GLN A 169 26.01 -4.10 6.27
N GLN A 170 24.76 -3.76 6.58
CA GLN A 170 23.82 -4.65 7.25
C GLN A 170 22.95 -5.38 6.21
N GLN A 171 22.42 -6.53 6.61
CA GLN A 171 21.46 -7.27 5.80
C GLN A 171 20.07 -6.62 5.89
N GLU A 172 19.31 -6.71 4.80
CA GLU A 172 17.91 -6.30 4.75
C GLU A 172 16.99 -7.40 5.34
N TYR A 173 15.92 -7.00 6.03
CA TYR A 173 14.90 -7.90 6.57
C TYR A 173 13.48 -7.39 6.25
N PRO A 174 12.54 -8.24 5.78
CA PRO A 174 12.74 -9.66 5.44
C PRO A 174 13.60 -9.83 4.19
N ALA A 175 14.22 -11.01 4.03
CA ALA A 175 14.94 -11.32 2.80
C ALA A 175 13.96 -11.32 1.61
N VAL A 176 14.22 -10.46 0.63
CA VAL A 176 13.35 -10.29 -0.54
C VAL A 176 13.35 -11.57 -1.37
N ARG A 177 12.15 -12.09 -1.66
CA ARG A 177 11.92 -13.22 -2.57
C ARG A 177 10.80 -12.87 -3.51
N ARG A 178 10.98 -13.18 -4.79
CA ARG A 178 10.01 -12.90 -5.86
C ARG A 178 9.56 -14.21 -6.51
N PRO A 179 8.36 -14.25 -7.09
CA PRO A 179 7.87 -15.44 -7.80
C PRO A 179 8.84 -15.95 -8.88
N THR A 180 9.50 -15.02 -9.58
CA THR A 180 10.47 -15.31 -10.65
C THR A 180 11.74 -15.99 -10.17
N ASP A 181 12.07 -15.88 -8.88
CA ASP A 181 13.30 -16.48 -8.34
C ASP A 181 13.22 -18.02 -8.44
N LYS A 182 12.02 -18.61 -8.28
CA LYS A 182 11.81 -20.06 -8.47
C LYS A 182 12.20 -20.51 -9.88
N VAL A 183 11.79 -19.75 -10.89
CA VAL A 183 12.08 -20.06 -12.30
C VAL A 183 13.56 -19.87 -12.59
N GLN A 184 14.16 -18.78 -12.11
CA GLN A 184 15.58 -18.52 -12.28
C GLN A 184 16.46 -19.63 -11.67
N TYR A 185 16.18 -20.05 -10.43
CA TYR A 185 16.94 -21.13 -9.80
C TYR A 185 16.75 -22.47 -10.53
N GLN A 186 15.55 -22.78 -11.02
CA GLN A 186 15.31 -23.97 -11.82
C GLN A 186 16.09 -23.96 -13.13
N THR A 187 16.13 -22.83 -13.84
CA THR A 187 16.90 -22.70 -15.09
C THR A 187 18.41 -22.79 -14.84
N ASP A 188 18.91 -22.17 -13.78
CA ASP A 188 20.34 -22.18 -13.43
C ASP A 188 20.81 -23.59 -13.03
N HIS A 189 19.97 -24.36 -12.33
CA HIS A 189 20.25 -25.76 -12.00
C HIS A 189 20.12 -26.70 -13.21
N ALA A 190 19.13 -26.47 -14.08
CA ALA A 190 18.96 -27.26 -15.30
C ALA A 190 20.15 -27.13 -16.27
N HIS A 191 20.84 -25.97 -16.30
CA HIS A 191 22.09 -25.79 -17.05
C HIS A 191 23.29 -26.51 -16.44
N ALA A 192 23.30 -26.71 -15.12
CA ALA A 192 24.38 -27.45 -14.46
C ALA A 192 24.28 -28.97 -14.69
N ASP A 193 23.05 -29.50 -14.81
CA ASP A 193 22.78 -30.94 -14.88
C ASP A 193 22.53 -31.48 -16.30
N ASN A 194 22.10 -30.65 -17.27
CA ASN A 194 21.87 -31.09 -18.65
C ASN A 194 23.14 -30.95 -19.52
N ALA A 195 23.86 -32.05 -19.67
CA ALA A 195 24.99 -32.20 -20.60
C ALA A 195 24.56 -32.52 -22.06
N ASP A 196 23.32 -32.20 -22.46
CA ASP A 196 22.83 -32.43 -23.82
C ASP A 196 23.01 -31.14 -24.66
N PRO A 197 23.96 -31.11 -25.62
CA PRO A 197 24.28 -29.92 -26.41
C PRO A 197 23.20 -29.56 -27.45
N THR A 198 22.10 -30.30 -27.53
CA THR A 198 21.05 -30.13 -28.56
C THR A 198 19.75 -29.51 -28.06
N ALA A 199 19.55 -29.39 -26.75
CA ALA A 199 18.38 -28.71 -26.19
C ALA A 199 18.57 -27.18 -26.21
N PRO A 200 17.54 -26.39 -26.57
CA PRO A 200 17.64 -24.93 -26.49
C PRO A 200 17.91 -24.51 -25.04
N ILE A 201 19.02 -23.77 -24.84
CA ILE A 201 19.48 -23.28 -23.54
C ILE A 201 18.46 -22.24 -23.03
N LYS A 202 17.59 -22.62 -22.10
CA LYS A 202 16.66 -21.71 -21.41
C LYS A 202 17.41 -20.71 -20.52
N SER A 203 17.76 -19.52 -21.01
CA SER A 203 18.52 -18.54 -20.21
C SER A 203 17.61 -17.46 -19.62
N PHE A 204 17.51 -17.34 -18.28
CA PHE A 204 16.88 -16.17 -17.66
C PHE A 204 17.62 -14.87 -18.11
N PRO A 205 16.93 -13.81 -18.55
CA PRO A 205 15.50 -13.52 -18.44
C PRO A 205 14.62 -14.00 -19.63
N TYR A 206 15.19 -14.69 -20.61
CA TYR A 206 14.50 -15.18 -21.81
C TYR A 206 13.89 -16.56 -21.57
N LEU A 207 12.64 -16.56 -21.09
CA LEU A 207 11.88 -17.76 -20.76
C LEU A 207 10.90 -18.14 -21.88
N ASP A 208 10.55 -19.43 -21.95
CA ASP A 208 9.48 -19.90 -22.83
C ASP A 208 8.12 -19.41 -22.31
N MET A 209 7.18 -19.19 -23.23
CA MET A 209 5.83 -18.72 -22.87
C MET A 209 5.10 -19.68 -21.92
N TYR A 210 5.32 -20.98 -22.06
CA TYR A 210 4.73 -21.99 -21.17
C TYR A 210 5.15 -21.81 -19.70
N ASP A 211 6.42 -21.47 -19.45
CA ASP A 211 6.92 -21.24 -18.09
C ASP A 211 6.28 -19.97 -17.51
N VAL A 212 6.05 -18.95 -18.34
CA VAL A 212 5.36 -17.70 -17.96
C VAL A 212 3.87 -17.94 -17.71
N GLU A 213 3.22 -18.78 -18.52
CA GLU A 213 1.81 -19.16 -18.35
C GLU A 213 1.59 -19.89 -17.02
N ASN A 214 2.42 -20.91 -16.75
CA ASN A 214 2.38 -21.64 -15.49
C ASN A 214 2.57 -20.70 -14.30
N LEU A 215 3.61 -19.84 -14.35
CA LEU A 215 3.86 -18.85 -13.29
C LEU A 215 2.65 -17.92 -13.08
N THR A 216 2.03 -17.44 -14.17
CA THR A 216 0.86 -16.56 -14.09
C THR A 216 -0.33 -17.27 -13.42
N SER A 217 -0.58 -18.52 -13.78
CA SER A 217 -1.67 -19.32 -13.20
C SER A 217 -1.47 -19.64 -11.72
N GLU A 218 -0.24 -20.04 -11.33
CA GLU A 218 0.14 -20.30 -9.94
C GLU A 218 0.00 -19.03 -9.09
N MET A 219 0.50 -17.90 -9.59
CA MET A 219 0.41 -16.62 -8.87
C MET A 219 -1.02 -16.11 -8.74
N ALA A 220 -1.87 -16.33 -9.74
CA ALA A 220 -3.29 -15.96 -9.65
C ALA A 220 -4.00 -16.77 -8.56
N ALA A 221 -3.72 -18.07 -8.46
CA ALA A 221 -4.29 -18.94 -7.43
C ALA A 221 -3.77 -18.59 -6.03
N GLU A 222 -2.45 -18.43 -5.87
CA GLU A 222 -1.83 -18.07 -4.59
C GLU A 222 -2.31 -16.70 -4.10
N LEU A 223 -2.41 -15.71 -4.98
CA LEU A 223 -2.91 -14.38 -4.64
C LEU A 223 -4.38 -14.43 -4.18
N GLU A 224 -5.23 -15.22 -4.84
CA GLU A 224 -6.63 -15.38 -4.44
C GLU A 224 -6.77 -16.03 -3.07
N GLU A 225 -6.00 -17.09 -2.81
CA GLU A 225 -6.00 -17.80 -1.53
C GLU A 225 -5.54 -16.87 -0.38
N ILE A 226 -4.42 -16.16 -0.58
CA ILE A 226 -3.91 -15.20 0.40
C ILE A 226 -4.93 -14.07 0.62
N HIS A 227 -5.51 -13.54 -0.46
CA HIS A 227 -6.51 -12.48 -0.35
C HIS A 227 -7.73 -12.94 0.46
N GLY A 228 -8.30 -14.10 0.12
CA GLY A 228 -9.48 -14.65 0.81
C GLY A 228 -9.20 -14.93 2.28
N THR A 229 -8.02 -15.48 2.58
CA THR A 229 -7.57 -15.72 3.95
C THR A 229 -7.45 -14.42 4.74
N LEU A 230 -6.72 -13.42 4.23
CA LEU A 230 -6.54 -12.14 4.90
C LEU A 230 -7.86 -11.40 5.11
N ARG A 231 -8.72 -11.36 4.09
CA ARG A 231 -10.05 -10.74 4.17
C ARG A 231 -10.94 -11.39 5.23
N SER A 232 -10.84 -12.70 5.41
CA SER A 232 -11.61 -13.44 6.43
C SER A 232 -11.06 -13.25 7.85
N THR A 233 -9.74 -13.16 8.00
CA THR A 233 -9.07 -13.10 9.31
C THR A 233 -8.98 -11.69 9.86
N ALA A 234 -8.77 -10.69 9.00
CA ALA A 234 -8.56 -9.29 9.35
C ALA A 234 -9.32 -8.39 8.36
N PRO A 235 -10.66 -8.29 8.48
CA PRO A 235 -11.43 -7.36 7.66
C PRO A 235 -11.07 -5.92 8.01
N VAL A 236 -10.75 -5.13 6.99
CA VAL A 236 -10.40 -3.70 7.09
C VAL A 236 -11.38 -2.89 6.25
N SER A 237 -11.77 -1.71 6.73
CA SER A 237 -12.74 -0.83 6.09
C SER A 237 -12.25 0.62 6.16
N GLY A 238 -12.88 1.54 5.42
CA GLY A 238 -12.41 2.92 5.34
C GLY A 238 -11.28 3.05 4.31
N VAL A 239 -10.51 4.14 4.39
CA VAL A 239 -9.55 4.53 3.35
C VAL A 239 -8.45 3.48 3.14
N GLU A 240 -7.90 2.93 4.22
CA GLU A 240 -6.86 1.91 4.16
C GLU A 240 -7.39 0.54 3.70
N GLY A 241 -8.65 0.23 4.05
CA GLY A 241 -9.32 -1.00 3.59
C GLY A 241 -9.64 -0.95 2.10
N GLU A 242 -10.19 0.16 1.62
CA GLU A 242 -10.39 0.41 0.19
C GLU A 242 -9.06 0.41 -0.56
N GLY A 243 -8.02 1.04 0.00
CA GLY A 243 -6.67 1.03 -0.56
C GLY A 243 -6.11 -0.38 -0.71
N TRP A 244 -6.30 -1.25 0.28
CA TRP A 244 -5.93 -2.66 0.21
C TRP A 244 -6.71 -3.43 -0.86
N GLU A 245 -8.03 -3.27 -0.91
CA GLU A 245 -8.86 -3.95 -1.90
C GLU A 245 -8.55 -3.49 -3.34
N VAL A 246 -8.27 -2.20 -3.53
CA VAL A 246 -7.82 -1.66 -4.82
C VAL A 246 -6.46 -2.23 -5.19
N TYR A 247 -5.50 -2.29 -4.25
CA TYR A 247 -4.20 -2.93 -4.49
C TYR A 247 -4.37 -4.38 -4.96
N MET A 248 -5.16 -5.18 -4.25
CA MET A 248 -5.42 -6.57 -4.59
C MET A 248 -6.15 -6.72 -5.94
N ALA A 249 -7.14 -5.87 -6.21
CA ALA A 249 -7.86 -5.85 -7.48
C ALA A 249 -6.92 -5.52 -8.65
N LEU A 250 -5.99 -4.58 -8.49
CA LEU A 250 -5.00 -4.24 -9.51
C LEU A 250 -4.00 -5.38 -9.77
N GLN A 251 -3.60 -6.13 -8.73
CA GLN A 251 -2.76 -7.32 -8.90
C GLN A 251 -3.51 -8.45 -9.63
N LYS A 252 -4.77 -8.70 -9.29
CA LYS A 252 -5.61 -9.67 -10.03
C LYS A 252 -5.81 -9.24 -11.48
N LYS A 253 -6.06 -7.95 -11.71
CA LYS A 253 -6.20 -7.37 -13.05
C LYS A 253 -4.92 -7.51 -13.89
N SER A 254 -3.74 -7.34 -13.29
CA SER A 254 -2.47 -7.48 -14.02
C SER A 254 -2.22 -8.93 -14.46
N LEU A 255 -2.48 -9.92 -13.58
CA LEU A 255 -2.36 -11.35 -13.88
C LEU A 255 -3.41 -11.81 -14.92
N ALA A 256 -4.66 -11.38 -14.78
CA ALA A 256 -5.72 -11.70 -15.74
C ALA A 256 -5.42 -11.13 -17.13
N ARG A 257 -4.82 -9.92 -17.19
CA ARG A 257 -4.37 -9.32 -18.46
C ARG A 257 -3.20 -10.10 -19.06
N GLN A 258 -2.25 -10.56 -18.23
CA GLN A 258 -1.13 -11.38 -18.70
C GLN A 258 -1.64 -12.68 -19.33
N ALA A 259 -2.57 -13.37 -18.69
CA ALA A 259 -3.20 -14.57 -19.24
C ALA A 259 -3.94 -14.30 -20.56
N LEU A 260 -4.65 -13.17 -20.67
CA LEU A 260 -5.32 -12.77 -21.91
C LEU A 260 -4.32 -12.51 -23.05
N ILE A 261 -3.18 -11.86 -22.77
CA ILE A 261 -2.14 -11.60 -23.78
C ILE A 261 -1.56 -12.91 -24.31
N LEU A 262 -1.30 -13.89 -23.43
CA LEU A 262 -0.82 -15.21 -23.83
C LEU A 262 -1.85 -15.94 -24.71
N GLU A 263 -3.14 -15.90 -24.34
CA GLU A 263 -4.22 -16.51 -25.12
C GLU A 263 -4.40 -15.86 -26.51
N LEU A 264 -4.30 -14.53 -26.59
CA LEU A 264 -4.30 -13.80 -27.86
C LEU A 264 -3.09 -14.15 -28.74
N TYR A 265 -1.96 -14.52 -28.12
CA TYR A 265 -0.78 -14.92 -28.88
C TYR A 265 -0.91 -16.33 -29.47
N TYR A 266 -1.48 -17.29 -28.72
CA TYR A 266 -1.72 -18.64 -29.23
C TYR A 266 -2.78 -18.69 -30.35
N ASP A 267 -3.66 -17.69 -30.43
CA ASP A 267 -4.73 -17.52 -31.43
C ASP A 267 -5.53 -18.81 -31.68
N ASN A 268 -6.06 -19.38 -30.60
CA ASN A 268 -6.92 -20.56 -30.69
C ASN A 268 -8.22 -20.19 -31.43
N ASP A 269 -8.49 -20.86 -32.55
CA ASP A 269 -9.74 -20.75 -33.32
C ASP A 269 -10.10 -19.33 -33.82
N GLY A 270 -9.10 -18.51 -34.17
CA GLY A 270 -9.32 -17.15 -34.70
C GLY A 270 -9.83 -16.15 -33.65
N PHE A 271 -9.62 -16.45 -32.37
CA PHE A 271 -9.99 -15.60 -31.24
C PHE A 271 -9.39 -14.19 -31.37
N THR A 272 -8.15 -14.06 -31.82
CA THR A 272 -7.47 -12.77 -31.95
C THR A 272 -8.09 -11.90 -33.04
N GLN A 273 -8.47 -12.51 -34.17
CA GLN A 273 -9.19 -11.81 -35.22
C GLN A 273 -10.52 -11.26 -34.70
N LYS A 274 -11.32 -12.12 -34.03
CA LYS A 274 -12.60 -11.72 -33.44
C LYS A 274 -12.44 -10.61 -32.38
N TYR A 275 -11.42 -10.71 -31.53
CA TYR A 275 -11.10 -9.71 -30.51
C TYR A 275 -10.72 -8.35 -31.10
N ASN A 276 -10.06 -8.35 -32.26
CA ASN A 276 -9.64 -7.14 -32.96
C ASN A 276 -10.78 -6.47 -33.73
N GLU A 277 -11.67 -7.25 -34.34
CA GLU A 277 -12.76 -6.78 -35.21
C GLU A 277 -14.02 -6.35 -34.44
N ASP A 278 -14.37 -7.05 -33.34
CA ASP A 278 -15.61 -6.83 -32.60
C ASP A 278 -15.35 -6.14 -31.24
N ALA A 279 -15.76 -4.87 -31.14
CA ALA A 279 -15.60 -4.06 -29.93
C ALA A 279 -16.52 -4.52 -28.78
N GLU A 280 -17.73 -5.02 -29.08
CA GLU A 280 -18.66 -5.51 -28.07
C GLU A 280 -18.15 -6.81 -27.47
N PHE A 281 -17.66 -7.72 -28.32
CA PHE A 281 -16.99 -8.94 -27.88
C PHE A 281 -15.77 -8.63 -26.99
N ARG A 282 -14.93 -7.67 -27.41
CA ARG A 282 -13.78 -7.23 -26.60
C ARG A 282 -14.23 -6.75 -25.22
N GLN A 283 -15.23 -5.88 -25.14
CA GLN A 283 -15.67 -5.30 -23.87
C GLN A 283 -16.30 -6.37 -22.96
N ALA A 284 -17.10 -7.28 -23.51
CA ALA A 284 -17.67 -8.41 -22.78
C ALA A 284 -16.59 -9.36 -22.25
N GLU A 285 -15.55 -9.63 -23.04
CA GLU A 285 -14.45 -10.51 -22.67
C GLU A 285 -13.56 -9.89 -21.58
N LEU A 286 -13.27 -8.58 -21.68
CA LEU A 286 -12.59 -7.84 -20.63
C LEU A 286 -13.40 -7.88 -19.31
N ALA A 287 -14.71 -7.68 -19.37
CA ALA A 287 -15.58 -7.74 -18.19
C ALA A 287 -15.61 -9.15 -17.57
N ARG A 288 -15.73 -10.20 -18.40
CA ARG A 288 -15.72 -11.60 -17.96
C ARG A 288 -14.47 -11.96 -17.17
N ARG A 289 -13.32 -11.36 -17.53
CA ARG A 289 -12.02 -11.57 -16.88
C ARG A 289 -11.72 -10.59 -15.75
N GLY A 290 -12.65 -9.70 -15.40
CA GLY A 290 -12.44 -8.71 -14.34
C GLY A 290 -11.49 -7.55 -14.74
N LEU A 291 -11.27 -7.33 -16.03
CA LEU A 291 -10.42 -6.25 -16.55
C LEU A 291 -11.19 -4.93 -16.69
N LEU A 292 -11.92 -4.55 -15.65
CA LEU A 292 -12.76 -3.37 -15.61
C LEU A 292 -11.96 -2.10 -15.28
N PRO A 293 -12.39 -0.91 -15.73
CA PRO A 293 -11.78 0.36 -15.31
C PRO A 293 -11.87 0.53 -13.78
N LEU A 294 -10.89 1.21 -13.20
CA LEU A 294 -10.93 1.64 -11.80
C LEU A 294 -11.60 3.01 -11.76
N GLU A 295 -12.73 3.10 -11.08
CA GLU A 295 -13.44 4.36 -10.86
C GLU A 295 -12.85 5.05 -9.62
N VAL A 296 -12.52 6.33 -9.75
CA VAL A 296 -12.02 7.16 -8.67
C VAL A 296 -12.94 8.36 -8.58
N ASP A 297 -13.74 8.40 -7.52
CA ASP A 297 -14.73 9.44 -7.34
C ASP A 297 -14.09 10.78 -7.02
N ASN A 298 -14.62 11.84 -7.62
CA ASN A 298 -14.23 13.22 -7.33
C ASN A 298 -15.26 13.86 -6.40
N GLU A 299 -15.57 13.21 -5.27
CA GLU A 299 -16.54 13.77 -4.32
C GLU A 299 -15.94 14.98 -3.63
N ARG A 300 -16.57 16.14 -3.85
CA ARG A 300 -16.44 17.31 -2.97
C ARG A 300 -17.71 17.38 -2.14
N GLU A 301 -17.60 17.76 -0.87
CA GLU A 301 -18.77 17.90 0.01
C GLU A 301 -19.84 18.80 -0.62
N GLU A 302 -20.91 18.20 -1.15
CA GLU A 302 -22.15 18.90 -1.48
C GLU A 302 -23.03 18.97 -0.23
N GLY A 303 -23.84 20.02 -0.12
CA GLY A 303 -24.52 20.45 1.10
C GLY A 303 -25.08 19.31 1.96
N THR A 304 -24.71 19.30 3.25
CA THR A 304 -25.04 18.19 4.12
C THR A 304 -26.51 18.17 4.52
N HIS A 305 -27.17 17.03 4.35
CA HIS A 305 -28.52 16.81 4.84
C HIS A 305 -28.51 16.65 6.37
N PHE A 306 -29.58 17.05 7.07
CA PHE A 306 -29.65 16.98 8.54
C PHE A 306 -29.48 15.55 9.10
N ALA A 307 -29.70 14.53 8.27
CA ALA A 307 -29.53 13.12 8.62
C ALA A 307 -28.09 12.60 8.47
N GLN A 308 -27.18 13.39 7.89
CA GLN A 308 -25.77 13.01 7.66
C GLN A 308 -24.88 13.32 8.89
N VAL A 309 -25.46 13.28 10.09
CA VAL A 309 -24.69 13.45 11.32
C VAL A 309 -23.93 12.14 11.61
N PRO A 310 -22.65 12.21 12.03
CA PRO A 310 -21.90 11.02 12.41
C PRO A 310 -22.58 10.19 13.52
N ALA A 311 -22.31 8.89 13.56
CA ALA A 311 -22.92 7.95 14.51
C ALA A 311 -22.45 8.08 15.98
N TYR A 312 -21.73 9.13 16.33
CA TYR A 312 -21.23 9.40 17.68
C TYR A 312 -21.81 10.71 18.22
N GLU A 313 -21.79 10.90 19.55
CA GLU A 313 -22.28 12.14 20.15
C GLU A 313 -21.44 13.35 19.69
N PRO A 314 -22.06 14.49 19.32
CA PRO A 314 -21.34 15.65 18.84
C PRO A 314 -20.20 16.08 19.77
N PHE A 315 -19.13 16.63 19.19
CA PHE A 315 -18.03 17.15 20.00
C PHE A 315 -18.52 18.30 20.89
N ARG A 316 -17.95 18.38 22.09
CA ARG A 316 -18.26 19.44 23.05
C ARG A 316 -17.92 20.82 22.48
N GLU A 317 -18.83 21.77 22.64
CA GLU A 317 -18.63 23.15 22.15
C GLU A 317 -17.74 24.01 23.06
N LEU A 318 -17.85 23.84 24.39
CA LEU A 318 -17.16 24.63 25.44
C LEU A 318 -16.27 23.77 26.34
#